data_AF-A0AAD3UDZ8-F1
#
_entry.id   AF-A0AAD3UDZ8-F1
#
_cell.length_a   1.000
_cell.length_b   1.000
_cell.length_c   1.000
_cell.angle_alpha   90.00
_cell.angle_beta   90.00
_cell.angle_gamma   90.00
#
_symmetry.space_group_name_H-M   'P 1'
#
loop_
_entity.id
_entity.type
_entity.pdbx_description
1 polymer ?
#
loop_
_entity_poly.entity_id
_entity_poly.type
_entity_poly.pdbx_seq_one_letter_code
_entity_poly.pdbx_strand_id
1 'polypeptide(L)'
;LASQNQRVDTVAAAIEQMSVSTRDVAGNIAEAARAAQQAEQQTRQGGHELARMTATMQQIAAMIAEANEAMGQLSSQSEQVGRVTEVIATIAEQTNLLALNAAIEAARAGEQGRGFAVVADEVRLLASRTSQSTEEISQTIASIQQQTRQTVNTVGSGTRLVEEGRGAVDSVTGTLNAMLQLVQDLSGQLGAIATATEQQSRVAQEVAGTVEEIAGLSRQSSQRSQQGEEIVARLAQDTGRLTAVISRFELDA
;
A
#
# COMPACT_ATOMS: atom_id res chain seq x y z
N LEU A 1 -58.30 -28.15 -16.17
CA LEU A 1 -57.36 -29.22 -15.75
C LEU A 1 -56.06 -29.21 -16.57
N ALA A 2 -56.08 -29.28 -17.91
CA ALA A 2 -54.86 -29.16 -18.74
C ALA A 2 -54.05 -27.87 -18.49
N SER A 3 -54.74 -26.72 -18.37
CA SER A 3 -54.10 -25.43 -18.02
C SER A 3 -53.50 -25.40 -16.60
N GLN A 4 -54.01 -26.22 -15.67
CA GLN A 4 -53.54 -26.26 -14.29
C GLN A 4 -52.23 -27.05 -14.17
N ASN A 5 -52.12 -28.20 -14.84
CA ASN A 5 -50.86 -28.95 -14.91
C ASN A 5 -49.76 -28.15 -15.61
N GLN A 6 -50.08 -27.44 -16.70
CA GLN A 6 -49.10 -26.58 -17.38
C GLN A 6 -48.55 -25.46 -16.47
N ARG A 7 -49.39 -24.88 -15.60
CA ARG A 7 -48.95 -23.88 -14.62
C ARG A 7 -48.03 -24.49 -13.57
N VAL A 8 -48.34 -25.70 -13.09
CA VAL A 8 -47.49 -26.45 -12.15
C VAL A 8 -46.11 -26.74 -12.76
N ASP A 9 -46.06 -27.21 -14.01
CA ASP A 9 -44.79 -27.49 -14.71
C ASP A 9 -43.96 -26.22 -14.90
N THR A 10 -44.61 -25.08 -15.17
CA THR A 10 -43.93 -23.78 -15.32
C THR A 10 -43.31 -23.32 -14.00
N VAL A 11 -44.03 -23.50 -12.88
CA VAL A 11 -43.52 -23.14 -11.55
C VAL A 11 -42.39 -24.09 -11.13
N ALA A 12 -42.52 -25.38 -11.39
CA ALA A 12 -41.45 -26.36 -11.13
C ALA A 12 -40.16 -26.01 -11.87
N ALA A 13 -40.25 -25.66 -13.16
CA ALA A 13 -39.11 -25.21 -13.94
C ALA A 13 -38.47 -23.93 -13.38
N ALA A 14 -39.29 -22.97 -12.92
CA ALA A 14 -38.80 -21.74 -12.30
C ALA A 14 -38.04 -22.01 -10.98
N ILE A 15 -38.49 -22.99 -10.18
CA ILE A 15 -37.83 -23.38 -8.93
C ILE A 15 -36.51 -24.10 -9.18
N GLU A 16 -36.44 -24.96 -10.20
CA GLU A 16 -35.17 -25.58 -10.59
C GLU A 16 -34.15 -24.53 -11.04
N GLN A 17 -34.60 -23.57 -11.88
CA GLN A 17 -33.76 -22.45 -12.29
C GLN A 17 -33.32 -21.58 -11.10
N MET A 18 -34.20 -21.35 -10.12
CA MET A 18 -33.87 -20.65 -8.88
C MET A 18 -32.81 -21.42 -8.09
N SER A 19 -32.94 -22.74 -7.96
CA SER A 19 -31.98 -23.60 -7.24
C SER A 19 -30.59 -23.60 -7.89
N VAL A 20 -30.52 -23.59 -9.21
CA VAL A 20 -29.25 -23.44 -9.96
C VAL A 20 -28.66 -22.05 -9.69
N SER A 21 -29.46 -20.99 -9.83
CA SER A 21 -28.98 -19.62 -9.60
C SER A 21 -28.48 -19.39 -8.18
N THR A 22 -29.15 -19.96 -7.16
CA THR A 22 -28.71 -19.89 -5.77
C THR A 22 -27.37 -20.60 -5.56
N ARG A 23 -27.14 -21.74 -6.22
CA ARG A 23 -25.83 -22.43 -6.19
C ARG A 23 -24.72 -21.61 -6.84
N ASP A 24 -25.01 -20.98 -7.97
CA ASP A 24 -24.04 -20.11 -8.67
C ASP A 24 -23.68 -18.89 -7.80
N VAL A 25 -24.68 -18.27 -7.17
CA VAL A 25 -24.47 -17.16 -6.24
C VAL A 25 -23.62 -17.60 -5.04
N ALA A 26 -23.88 -18.77 -4.46
CA ALA A 26 -23.05 -19.31 -3.38
C ALA A 26 -21.58 -19.52 -3.80
N GLY A 27 -21.35 -20.02 -5.02
CA GLY A 27 -20.02 -20.15 -5.60
C GLY A 27 -19.30 -18.80 -5.74
N ASN A 28 -20.00 -17.80 -6.27
CA ASN A 28 -19.48 -16.44 -6.43
C ASN A 28 -19.12 -15.80 -5.08
N ILE A 29 -19.94 -16.01 -4.05
CA ILE A 29 -19.65 -15.51 -2.69
C ILE A 29 -18.39 -16.17 -2.13
N ALA A 30 -18.21 -17.48 -2.32
CA ALA A 30 -17.02 -18.18 -1.85
C ALA A 30 -15.74 -17.73 -2.57
N GLU A 31 -15.82 -17.38 -3.84
CA GLU A 31 -14.71 -16.79 -4.59
C GLU A 31 -14.41 -15.36 -4.11
N ALA A 32 -15.44 -14.51 -3.98
CA ALA A 32 -15.29 -13.15 -3.48
C ALA A 32 -14.72 -13.11 -2.04
N ALA A 33 -15.11 -14.06 -1.19
CA ALA A 33 -14.59 -14.17 0.18
C ALA A 33 -13.09 -14.51 0.18
N ARG A 34 -12.65 -15.41 -0.70
CA ARG A 34 -11.22 -15.73 -0.87
C ARG A 34 -10.44 -14.53 -1.39
N ALA A 35 -11.00 -13.78 -2.35
CA ALA A 35 -10.37 -12.57 -2.87
C ALA A 35 -10.25 -11.49 -1.78
N ALA A 36 -11.28 -11.30 -0.95
CA ALA A 36 -11.25 -10.39 0.19
C ALA A 36 -10.17 -10.78 1.21
N GLN A 37 -10.06 -12.07 1.56
CA GLN A 37 -9.00 -12.57 2.45
C GLN A 37 -7.59 -12.35 1.89
N GLN A 38 -7.40 -12.58 0.60
CA GLN A 38 -6.11 -12.30 -0.06
C GLN A 38 -5.77 -10.81 -0.05
N ALA A 39 -6.76 -9.94 -0.31
CA ALA A 39 -6.59 -8.50 -0.21
C ALA A 39 -6.22 -8.08 1.21
N GLU A 40 -6.88 -8.62 2.24
CA GLU A 40 -6.56 -8.36 3.65
C GLU A 40 -5.11 -8.73 3.97
N GLN A 41 -4.66 -9.91 3.52
CA GLN A 41 -3.28 -10.37 3.72
C GLN A 41 -2.27 -9.46 3.02
N GLN A 42 -2.54 -9.08 1.77
CA GLN A 42 -1.66 -8.20 0.99
C GLN A 42 -1.57 -6.80 1.62
N THR A 43 -2.68 -6.25 2.08
CA THR A 43 -2.73 -4.95 2.79
C THR A 43 -1.94 -5.01 4.09
N ARG A 44 -2.05 -6.09 4.88
CA ARG A 44 -1.24 -6.29 6.10
C ARG A 44 0.25 -6.38 5.80
N GLN A 45 0.62 -7.14 4.78
CA GLN A 45 2.02 -7.23 4.34
C GLN A 45 2.55 -5.86 3.90
N GLY A 46 1.76 -5.09 3.14
CA GLY A 46 2.08 -3.72 2.78
C GLY A 46 2.31 -2.83 4.01
N GLY A 47 1.48 -2.98 5.04
CA GLY A 47 1.66 -2.28 6.32
C GLY A 47 2.98 -2.61 7.01
N HIS A 48 3.40 -3.87 7.01
CA HIS A 48 4.71 -4.28 7.55
C HIS A 48 5.89 -3.67 6.78
N GLU A 49 5.82 -3.64 5.44
CA GLU A 49 6.87 -3.02 4.62
C GLU A 49 6.95 -1.50 4.84
N LEU A 50 5.81 -0.81 5.01
CA LEU A 50 5.81 0.61 5.36
C LEU A 50 6.39 0.88 6.76
N ALA A 51 6.11 0.02 7.74
CA ALA A 51 6.71 0.14 9.07
C ALA A 51 8.25 -0.02 8.98
N ARG A 52 8.73 -0.96 8.18
CA ARG A 52 10.16 -1.11 7.89
C ARG A 52 10.73 0.12 7.20
N MET A 53 10.03 0.68 6.21
CA MET A 53 10.45 1.88 5.51
C MET A 53 10.52 3.10 6.44
N THR A 54 9.59 3.22 7.39
CA THR A 54 9.61 4.25 8.44
C THR A 54 10.87 4.13 9.30
N ALA A 55 11.21 2.92 9.74
CA ALA A 55 12.42 2.68 10.52
C ALA A 55 13.69 3.02 9.72
N THR A 56 13.73 2.65 8.43
CA THR A 56 14.84 3.03 7.53
C THR A 56 14.97 4.54 7.41
N MET A 57 13.86 5.28 7.25
CA MET A 57 13.89 6.75 7.18
C MET A 57 14.42 7.37 8.47
N GLN A 58 14.06 6.83 9.64
CA GLN A 58 14.62 7.26 10.93
C GLN A 58 16.14 7.02 11.01
N GLN A 59 16.62 5.87 10.53
CA GLN A 59 18.05 5.59 10.46
C GLN A 59 18.78 6.55 9.53
N ILE A 60 18.21 6.87 8.36
CA ILE A 60 18.79 7.84 7.44
C ILE A 60 18.82 9.23 8.08
N ALA A 61 17.76 9.66 8.77
CA ALA A 61 17.74 10.92 9.50
C ALA A 61 18.86 11.00 10.55
N ALA A 62 19.09 9.92 11.29
CA ALA A 62 20.17 9.83 12.27
C ALA A 62 21.55 9.94 11.61
N MET A 63 21.79 9.20 10.52
CA MET A 63 23.06 9.28 9.77
C MET A 63 23.32 10.68 9.20
N ILE A 64 22.27 11.37 8.74
CA ILE A 64 22.37 12.75 8.27
C ILE A 64 22.72 13.71 9.41
N ALA A 65 22.14 13.52 10.59
CA ALA A 65 22.47 14.32 11.77
C ALA A 65 23.94 14.13 12.19
N GLU A 66 24.42 12.88 12.22
CA GLU A 66 25.83 12.56 12.52
C GLU A 66 26.79 13.16 11.48
N ALA A 67 26.45 13.07 10.19
CA ALA A 67 27.24 13.68 9.11
C ALA A 67 27.32 15.21 9.26
N ASN A 68 26.23 15.87 9.63
CA ASN A 68 26.23 17.32 9.89
C ASN A 68 27.13 17.68 11.10
N GLU A 69 27.09 16.88 12.17
CA GLU A 69 27.96 17.10 13.33
C GLU A 69 29.44 16.94 12.95
N ALA A 70 29.79 15.88 12.22
CA ALA A 70 31.16 15.64 11.75
C ALA A 70 31.66 16.77 10.83
N MET A 71 30.81 17.29 9.94
CA MET A 71 31.14 18.45 9.09
C MET A 71 31.33 19.74 9.92
N GLY A 72 30.51 19.93 10.96
CA GLY A 72 30.68 21.05 11.89
C GLY A 72 32.02 21.00 12.63
N GLN A 73 32.40 19.82 13.12
CA GLN A 73 33.70 19.59 13.76
C GLN A 73 34.86 19.83 12.78
N LEU A 74 34.76 19.33 11.54
CA LEU A 74 35.78 19.56 10.49
C LEU A 74 35.93 21.06 10.20
N SER A 75 34.83 21.80 10.06
CA SER A 75 34.85 23.25 9.85
C SER A 75 35.58 23.97 10.99
N SER A 76 35.29 23.62 12.24
CA SER A 76 35.94 24.22 13.41
C SER A 76 37.44 23.89 13.46
N GLN A 77 37.83 22.65 13.14
CA GLN A 77 39.22 22.24 13.10
C GLN A 77 39.98 22.97 11.98
N SER A 78 39.40 23.07 10.78
CA SER A 78 40.00 23.80 9.67
C SER A 78 40.18 25.29 9.96
N GLU A 79 39.23 25.94 10.65
CA GLU A 79 39.42 27.31 11.14
C GLU A 79 40.57 27.43 12.14
N GLN A 80 40.71 26.47 13.06
CA GLN A 80 41.80 26.48 14.02
C GLN A 80 43.16 26.31 13.34
N VAL A 81 43.28 25.39 12.38
CA VAL A 81 44.50 25.25 11.58
C VAL A 81 44.78 26.54 10.81
N GLY A 82 43.77 27.16 10.21
CA GLY A 82 43.92 28.43 9.49
C GLY A 82 44.52 29.53 10.37
N ARG A 83 44.02 29.69 11.60
CA ARG A 83 44.58 30.64 12.58
C ARG A 83 46.05 30.35 12.91
N VAL A 84 46.42 29.08 13.08
CA VAL A 84 47.80 28.68 13.35
C VAL A 84 48.69 28.98 12.14
N THR A 85 48.24 28.68 10.92
CA THR A 85 48.96 28.97 9.69
C THR A 85 49.20 30.46 9.50
N GLU A 86 48.23 31.31 9.83
CA GLU A 86 48.36 32.78 9.81
C GLU A 86 49.42 33.30 10.79
N VAL A 87 49.48 32.72 12.00
CA VAL A 87 50.54 33.03 12.97
C VAL A 87 51.91 32.61 12.44
N ILE A 88 52.04 31.43 11.82
CA ILE A 88 53.32 30.98 11.24
C ILE A 88 53.75 31.89 10.09
N ALA A 89 52.81 32.30 9.23
CA ALA A 89 53.09 33.25 8.15
C ALA A 89 53.63 34.57 8.69
N THR A 90 53.00 35.09 9.76
CA THR A 90 53.45 36.30 10.45
C THR A 90 54.87 36.14 11.04
N ILE A 91 55.16 34.99 11.68
CA ILE A 91 56.49 34.68 12.23
C ILE A 91 57.54 34.60 11.12
N ALA A 92 57.21 33.96 9.99
CA ALA A 92 58.10 33.85 8.84
C ALA A 92 58.43 35.23 8.26
N GLU A 93 57.44 36.11 8.13
CA GLU A 93 57.65 37.48 7.65
C GLU A 93 58.50 38.33 8.62
N GLN A 94 58.25 38.21 9.93
CA GLN A 94 59.10 38.83 10.96
C GLN A 94 60.54 38.29 10.93
N THR A 95 60.70 36.99 10.74
CA THR A 95 62.01 36.33 10.64
C THR A 95 62.76 36.80 9.39
N ASN A 96 62.05 36.95 8.27
CA ASN A 96 62.59 37.49 7.03
C ASN A 96 63.09 38.94 7.20
N LEU A 97 62.33 39.79 7.90
CA LEU A 97 62.73 41.16 8.23
C LEU A 97 63.92 41.21 9.19
N LEU A 98 63.95 40.34 10.21
CA LEU A 98 65.09 40.22 11.13
C LEU A 98 66.36 39.77 10.40
N ALA A 99 66.26 38.79 9.51
CA ALA A 99 67.36 38.29 8.70
C ALA A 99 67.89 39.37 7.74
N LEU A 100 67.00 40.16 7.14
CA LEU A 100 67.38 41.31 6.31
C LEU A 100 68.19 42.34 7.10
N ASN A 101 67.73 42.71 8.29
CA ASN A 101 68.45 43.65 9.15
C ASN A 101 69.83 43.10 9.56
N ALA A 102 69.93 41.80 9.85
CA ALA A 102 71.20 41.14 10.16
C ALA A 102 72.15 41.12 8.96
N ALA A 103 71.65 40.87 7.75
CA ALA A 103 72.45 40.92 6.52
C ALA A 103 73.00 42.33 6.25
N ILE A 104 72.19 43.37 6.48
CA ILE A 104 72.60 44.78 6.36
C ILE A 104 73.72 45.09 7.37
N GLU A 105 73.58 44.69 8.63
CA GLU A 105 74.59 44.98 9.66
C GLU A 105 75.88 44.16 9.44
N ALA A 106 75.76 42.92 8.94
CA ALA A 106 76.91 42.10 8.55
C ALA A 106 77.70 42.73 7.38
N ALA A 107 77.00 43.30 6.39
CA ALA A 107 77.64 44.05 5.30
C ALA A 107 78.36 45.30 5.83
N ARG A 108 77.79 45.97 6.84
CA ARG A 108 78.36 47.15 7.49
C ARG A 108 79.65 46.84 8.28
N ALA A 109 79.76 45.63 8.83
CA ALA A 109 80.95 45.15 9.54
C ALA A 109 82.11 44.73 8.61
N GLY A 110 81.92 44.74 7.29
CA GLY A 110 82.95 44.42 6.31
C GLY A 110 83.46 42.97 6.40
N GLU A 111 84.78 42.77 6.36
CA GLU A 111 85.39 41.42 6.39
C GLU A 111 85.08 40.64 7.68
N GLN A 112 84.88 41.32 8.82
CA GLN A 112 84.52 40.68 10.09
C GLN A 112 83.08 40.14 10.10
N GLY A 113 82.22 40.64 9.21
CA GLY A 113 80.82 40.26 9.10
C GLY A 113 80.52 39.13 8.11
N ARG A 114 81.50 38.67 7.31
CA ARG A 114 81.26 37.69 6.22
C ARG A 114 80.57 36.41 6.69
N GLY A 115 80.97 35.85 7.82
CA GLY A 115 80.32 34.65 8.39
C GLY A 115 78.86 34.90 8.80
N PHE A 116 78.58 36.07 9.38
CA PHE A 116 77.23 36.48 9.75
C PHE A 116 76.33 36.75 8.54
N ALA A 117 76.89 37.31 7.46
CA ALA A 117 76.16 37.58 6.22
C ALA A 117 75.60 36.30 5.59
N VAL A 118 76.42 35.23 5.54
CA VAL A 118 75.99 33.93 5.00
C VAL A 118 74.86 33.32 5.84
N VAL A 119 74.95 33.39 7.16
CA VAL A 119 73.89 32.90 8.06
C VAL A 119 72.60 33.71 7.88
N ALA A 120 72.71 35.04 7.77
CA ALA A 120 71.55 35.91 7.56
C ALA A 120 70.83 35.60 6.24
N ASP A 121 71.56 35.39 5.15
CA ASP A 121 70.96 35.00 3.86
C ASP A 121 70.28 33.62 3.91
N GLU A 122 70.86 32.64 4.60
CA GLU A 122 70.25 31.32 4.76
C GLU A 122 68.96 31.39 5.59
N VAL A 123 68.95 32.15 6.68
CA VAL A 123 67.74 32.40 7.49
C VAL A 123 66.67 33.10 6.67
N ARG A 124 67.06 34.06 5.82
CA ARG A 124 66.13 34.77 4.92
C ARG A 124 65.49 33.81 3.91
N LEU A 125 66.28 32.90 3.33
CA LEU A 125 65.79 31.88 2.40
C LEU A 125 64.82 30.90 3.08
N LEU A 126 65.16 30.44 4.30
CA LEU A 126 64.29 29.61 5.13
C LEU A 126 62.96 30.31 5.46
N ALA A 127 63.02 31.59 5.84
CA ALA A 127 61.84 32.39 6.12
C ALA A 127 60.93 32.53 4.89
N SER A 128 61.51 32.84 3.72
CA SER A 128 60.77 32.91 2.45
C SER A 128 60.11 31.57 2.07
N ARG A 129 60.84 30.45 2.17
CA ARG A 129 60.25 29.11 1.95
C ARG A 129 59.15 28.77 2.94
N THR A 130 59.27 29.23 4.18
CA THR A 130 58.23 29.05 5.21
C THR A 130 56.97 29.83 4.84
N SER A 131 57.10 31.11 4.45
CA SER A 131 55.97 31.93 3.99
C SER A 131 55.25 31.31 2.79
N GLN A 132 56.00 30.84 1.79
CA GLN A 132 55.41 30.15 0.63
C GLN A 132 54.62 28.90 1.07
N SER A 133 55.20 28.08 1.95
CA SER A 133 54.54 26.87 2.45
C SER A 133 53.26 27.20 3.23
N THR A 134 53.26 28.28 4.03
CA THR A 134 52.06 28.73 4.74
C THR A 134 50.96 29.24 3.81
N GLU A 135 51.32 29.84 2.68
CA GLU A 135 50.36 30.28 1.67
C GLU A 135 49.69 29.07 0.97
N GLU A 136 50.47 28.06 0.59
CA GLU A 136 49.95 26.80 0.03
C GLU A 136 49.04 26.07 1.02
N ILE A 137 49.41 26.02 2.30
CA ILE A 137 48.56 25.45 3.36
C ILE A 137 47.26 26.27 3.50
N SER A 138 47.33 27.60 3.47
CA SER A 138 46.13 28.46 3.59
C SER A 138 45.15 28.25 2.43
N GLN A 139 45.66 28.10 1.20
CA GLN A 139 44.82 27.76 0.04
C GLN A 139 44.15 26.39 0.20
N THR A 140 44.88 25.40 0.72
CA THR A 140 44.35 24.07 1.01
C THR A 140 43.23 24.12 2.07
N ILE A 141 43.44 24.88 3.15
CA ILE A 141 42.43 25.06 4.22
C ILE A 141 41.18 25.76 3.67
N ALA A 142 41.34 26.79 2.83
CA ALA A 142 40.21 27.47 2.20
C ALA A 142 39.39 26.51 1.31
N SER A 143 40.07 25.66 0.54
CA SER A 143 39.44 24.61 -0.27
C SER A 143 38.67 23.60 0.60
N ILE A 144 39.26 23.13 1.71
CA ILE A 144 38.58 22.24 2.66
C ILE A 144 37.32 22.90 3.22
N GLN A 145 37.42 24.14 3.70
CA GLN A 145 36.27 24.87 4.24
C GLN A 145 35.15 25.05 3.21
N GLN A 146 35.50 25.38 1.96
CA GLN A 146 34.53 25.49 0.87
C GLN A 146 33.84 24.14 0.60
N GLN A 147 34.61 23.06 0.50
CA GLN A 147 34.08 21.73 0.26
C GLN A 147 33.18 21.26 1.41
N THR A 148 33.57 21.52 2.66
CA THR A 148 32.75 21.23 3.85
C THR A 148 31.42 21.97 3.81
N ARG A 149 31.40 23.27 3.50
CA ARG A 149 30.16 24.06 3.37
C ARG A 149 29.25 23.51 2.27
N GLN A 150 29.82 23.13 1.12
CA GLN A 150 29.06 22.52 0.04
C GLN A 150 28.44 21.18 0.48
N THR A 151 29.20 20.35 1.18
CA THR A 151 28.71 19.07 1.73
C THR A 151 27.56 19.29 2.72
N VAL A 152 27.67 20.26 3.64
CA VAL A 152 26.60 20.60 4.59
C VAL A 152 25.31 20.99 3.86
N ASN A 153 25.39 21.79 2.79
CA ASN A 153 24.21 22.16 2.00
C ASN A 153 23.54 20.94 1.33
N THR A 154 24.35 20.02 0.79
CA THR A 154 23.86 18.78 0.19
C THR A 154 23.22 17.87 1.23
N VAL A 155 23.87 17.67 2.37
CA VAL A 155 23.37 16.86 3.48
C VAL A 155 22.09 17.47 4.07
N GLY A 156 22.02 18.80 4.21
CA GLY A 156 20.81 19.51 4.65
C GLY A 156 19.64 19.38 3.68
N SER A 157 19.91 19.28 2.37
CA SER A 157 18.88 18.92 1.38
C SER A 157 18.38 17.49 1.56
N GLY A 158 19.27 16.58 1.97
CA GLY A 158 18.93 15.21 2.37
C GLY A 158 17.94 15.15 3.53
N THR A 159 18.07 16.01 4.55
CA THR A 159 17.11 16.09 5.67
C THR A 159 15.70 16.35 5.18
N ARG A 160 15.54 17.26 4.21
CA ARG A 160 14.22 17.60 3.64
C ARG A 160 13.61 16.42 2.91
N LEU A 161 14.40 15.71 2.11
CA LEU A 161 13.95 14.52 1.37
C LEU A 161 13.50 13.39 2.30
N VAL A 162 14.18 13.21 3.44
CA VAL A 162 13.77 12.23 4.44
C VAL A 162 12.43 12.60 5.06
N GLU A 163 12.20 13.88 5.37
CA GLU A 163 10.93 14.33 5.94
C GLU A 163 9.76 14.23 4.93
N GLU A 164 10.00 14.58 3.66
CA GLU A 164 9.06 14.36 2.56
C GLU A 164 8.75 12.86 2.40
N GLY A 165 9.77 12.00 2.47
CA GLY A 165 9.63 10.55 2.42
C GLY A 165 8.80 10.00 3.58
N ARG A 166 9.00 10.54 4.79
CA ARG A 166 8.21 10.18 5.98
C ARG A 166 6.75 10.58 5.82
N GLY A 167 6.47 11.79 5.34
CA GLY A 167 5.10 12.23 5.05
C GLY A 167 4.41 11.38 3.99
N ALA A 168 5.14 10.94 2.96
CA ALA A 168 4.60 10.00 1.97
C ALA A 168 4.25 8.65 2.59
N VAL A 169 5.12 8.10 3.45
CA VAL A 169 4.86 6.83 4.16
C VAL A 169 3.62 6.93 5.05
N ASP A 170 3.46 8.03 5.79
CA ASP A 170 2.29 8.25 6.65
C ASP A 170 0.99 8.31 5.83
N SER A 171 1.01 8.99 4.68
CA SER A 171 -0.14 9.06 3.76
C SER A 171 -0.54 7.69 3.20
N VAL A 172 0.44 6.88 2.77
CA VAL A 172 0.18 5.52 2.27
C VAL A 172 -0.32 4.63 3.42
N THR A 173 0.22 4.79 4.62
CA THR A 173 -0.25 4.05 5.81
C THR A 173 -1.73 4.34 6.10
N GLY A 174 -2.14 5.61 6.04
CA GLY A 174 -3.55 5.99 6.15
C GLY A 174 -4.44 5.34 5.09
N THR A 175 -3.96 5.29 3.85
CA THR A 175 -4.67 4.66 2.72
C THR A 175 -4.81 3.14 2.92
N LEU A 176 -3.77 2.44 3.38
CA LEU A 176 -3.84 1.01 3.67
C LEU A 176 -4.78 0.70 4.84
N ASN A 177 -4.82 1.53 5.86
CA ASN A 177 -5.77 1.37 6.97
C ASN A 177 -7.22 1.51 6.49
N ALA A 178 -7.51 2.49 5.63
CA ALA A 178 -8.83 2.63 5.00
C ALA A 178 -9.18 1.42 4.13
N MET A 179 -8.21 0.89 3.36
CA MET A 179 -8.40 -0.32 2.57
C MET A 179 -8.69 -1.55 3.45
N LEU A 180 -8.01 -1.69 4.58
CA LEU A 180 -8.26 -2.78 5.52
C LEU A 180 -9.70 -2.73 6.06
N GLN A 181 -10.20 -1.53 6.40
CA GLN A 181 -11.58 -1.33 6.82
C GLN A 181 -12.58 -1.74 5.73
N LEU A 182 -12.34 -1.31 4.48
CA LEU A 182 -13.20 -1.67 3.35
C LEU A 182 -13.25 -3.17 3.10
N VAL A 183 -12.12 -3.87 3.25
CA VAL A 183 -12.06 -5.34 3.09
C VAL A 183 -12.80 -6.06 4.22
N GLN A 184 -12.74 -5.55 5.46
CA GLN A 184 -13.51 -6.09 6.58
C GLN A 184 -15.02 -5.90 6.37
N ASP A 185 -15.43 -4.71 5.93
CA ASP A 185 -16.84 -4.41 5.63
C ASP A 185 -17.34 -5.31 4.48
N LEU A 186 -16.54 -5.50 3.42
CA LEU A 186 -16.86 -6.41 2.32
C LEU A 186 -17.00 -7.86 2.81
N SER A 187 -16.12 -8.32 3.68
CA SER A 187 -16.20 -9.67 4.26
C SER A 187 -17.49 -9.86 5.07
N GLY A 188 -17.90 -8.84 5.83
CA GLY A 188 -19.18 -8.83 6.54
C GLY A 188 -20.38 -8.89 5.59
N GLN A 189 -20.36 -8.10 4.51
CA GLN A 189 -21.41 -8.12 3.48
C GLN A 189 -21.51 -9.49 2.80
N LEU A 190 -20.38 -10.11 2.44
CA LEU A 190 -20.36 -11.44 1.86
C LEU A 190 -20.95 -12.49 2.82
N GLY A 191 -20.70 -12.39 4.12
CA GLY A 191 -21.33 -13.23 5.14
C GLY A 191 -22.86 -13.06 5.20
N ALA A 192 -23.36 -11.83 5.11
CA ALA A 192 -24.79 -11.55 5.05
C ALA A 192 -25.44 -12.11 3.79
N ILE A 193 -24.78 -11.97 2.62
CA ILE A 193 -25.26 -12.52 1.36
C ILE A 193 -25.27 -14.07 1.44
N ALA A 194 -24.22 -14.70 1.98
CA ALA A 194 -24.17 -16.16 2.16
C ALA A 194 -25.38 -16.67 2.97
N THR A 195 -25.72 -15.98 4.06
CA THR A 195 -26.88 -16.31 4.89
C THR A 195 -28.19 -16.15 4.12
N ALA A 196 -28.33 -15.07 3.35
CA ALA A 196 -29.51 -14.85 2.50
C ALA A 196 -29.64 -15.91 1.39
N THR A 197 -28.53 -16.32 0.78
CA THR A 197 -28.48 -17.39 -0.23
C THR A 197 -28.88 -18.74 0.39
N GLU A 198 -28.44 -19.05 1.60
CA GLU A 198 -28.85 -20.26 2.33
C GLU A 198 -30.35 -20.23 2.68
N GLN A 199 -30.89 -19.07 3.05
CA GLN A 199 -32.33 -18.90 3.24
C GLN A 199 -33.11 -19.10 1.93
N GLN A 200 -32.65 -18.51 0.82
CA GLN A 200 -33.26 -18.72 -0.49
C GLN A 200 -33.26 -20.18 -0.92
N SER A 201 -32.18 -20.91 -0.64
CA SER A 201 -32.10 -22.35 -0.94
C SER A 201 -33.15 -23.15 -0.17
N ARG A 202 -33.35 -22.85 1.12
CA ARG A 202 -34.39 -23.47 1.95
C ARG A 202 -35.79 -23.17 1.44
N VAL A 203 -36.07 -21.90 1.10
CA VAL A 203 -37.37 -21.50 0.53
C VAL A 203 -37.60 -22.20 -0.81
N ALA A 204 -36.59 -22.30 -1.67
CA ALA A 204 -36.70 -23.02 -2.95
C ALA A 204 -37.13 -24.48 -2.74
N GLN A 205 -36.52 -25.18 -1.77
CA GLN A 205 -36.86 -26.56 -1.44
C GLN A 205 -38.29 -26.69 -0.89
N GLU A 206 -38.74 -25.76 -0.06
CA GLU A 206 -40.11 -25.75 0.49
C GLU A 206 -41.16 -25.52 -0.61
N VAL A 207 -40.90 -24.57 -1.52
CA VAL A 207 -41.80 -24.32 -2.66
C VAL A 207 -41.78 -25.52 -3.61
N ALA A 208 -40.63 -26.17 -3.85
CA ALA A 208 -40.56 -27.38 -4.66
C ALA A 208 -41.49 -28.47 -4.12
N GLY A 209 -41.43 -28.76 -2.82
CA GLY A 209 -42.32 -29.73 -2.16
C GLY A 209 -43.80 -29.34 -2.27
N THR A 210 -44.12 -28.05 -2.09
CA THR A 210 -45.49 -27.54 -2.24
C THR A 210 -46.02 -27.73 -3.66
N VAL A 211 -45.17 -27.52 -4.68
CA VAL A 211 -45.53 -27.70 -6.10
C VAL A 211 -45.76 -29.18 -6.42
N GLU A 212 -44.96 -30.09 -5.87
CA GLU A 212 -45.18 -31.54 -6.00
C GLU A 212 -46.52 -31.96 -5.38
N GLU A 213 -46.86 -31.43 -4.21
CA GLU A 213 -48.15 -31.69 -3.56
C GLU A 213 -49.33 -31.20 -4.43
N ILE A 214 -49.26 -29.97 -4.94
CA ILE A 214 -50.28 -29.41 -5.85
C ILE A 214 -50.39 -30.24 -7.13
N ALA A 215 -49.27 -30.69 -7.70
CA ALA A 215 -49.27 -31.59 -8.85
C ALA A 215 -50.00 -32.90 -8.55
N GLY A 216 -49.79 -33.46 -7.36
CA GLY A 216 -50.51 -34.64 -6.85
C GLY A 216 -52.02 -34.40 -6.74
N LEU A 217 -52.42 -33.32 -6.08
CA LEU A 217 -53.83 -32.94 -5.90
C LEU A 217 -54.54 -32.66 -7.24
N SER A 218 -53.85 -31.99 -8.18
CA SER A 218 -54.37 -31.72 -9.54
C SER A 218 -54.64 -33.02 -10.30
N ARG A 219 -53.72 -34.00 -10.23
CA ARG A 219 -53.92 -35.34 -10.82
C ARG A 219 -55.10 -36.07 -10.20
N GLN A 220 -55.21 -36.06 -8.87
CA GLN A 220 -56.33 -36.70 -8.16
C GLN A 220 -57.67 -36.03 -8.52
N SER A 221 -57.71 -34.70 -8.58
CA SER A 221 -58.90 -33.94 -9.00
C SER A 221 -59.32 -34.30 -10.42
N SER A 222 -58.36 -34.39 -11.35
CA SER A 222 -58.64 -34.82 -12.72
C SER A 222 -59.22 -36.23 -12.80
N GLN A 223 -58.69 -37.18 -12.02
CA GLN A 223 -59.23 -38.54 -11.93
C GLN A 223 -60.66 -38.55 -11.38
N ARG A 224 -60.93 -37.78 -10.32
CA ARG A 224 -62.27 -37.66 -9.72
C ARG A 224 -63.27 -37.02 -10.69
N SER A 225 -62.87 -35.99 -11.44
CA SER A 225 -63.73 -35.40 -12.47
C SER A 225 -64.07 -36.40 -13.58
N GLN A 226 -63.10 -37.18 -14.06
CA GLN A 226 -63.36 -38.23 -15.06
C GLN A 226 -64.31 -39.31 -14.53
N GLN A 227 -64.11 -39.76 -13.29
CA GLN A 227 -65.05 -40.68 -12.63
C GLN A 227 -66.45 -40.08 -12.50
N GLY A 228 -66.54 -38.79 -12.16
CA GLY A 228 -67.81 -38.06 -12.08
C GLY A 228 -68.53 -37.98 -13.43
N GLU A 229 -67.81 -37.65 -14.50
CA GLU A 229 -68.34 -37.66 -15.88
C GLU A 229 -68.87 -39.05 -16.27
N GLU A 230 -68.15 -40.11 -15.93
CA GLU A 230 -68.58 -41.48 -16.19
C GLU A 230 -69.86 -41.84 -15.42
N ILE A 231 -69.95 -41.45 -14.14
CA ILE A 231 -71.15 -41.65 -13.31
C ILE A 231 -72.34 -40.88 -13.88
N VAL A 232 -72.15 -39.61 -14.29
CA VAL A 232 -73.21 -38.78 -14.88
C VAL A 232 -73.67 -39.38 -16.21
N ALA A 233 -72.76 -39.88 -17.05
CA ALA A 233 -73.11 -40.54 -18.30
C ALA A 233 -73.93 -41.82 -18.07
N ARG A 234 -73.56 -42.64 -17.09
CA ARG A 234 -74.35 -43.83 -16.68
C ARG A 234 -75.73 -43.43 -16.16
N LEU A 235 -75.82 -42.41 -15.32
CA LEU A 235 -77.08 -41.92 -14.78
C LEU A 235 -78.03 -41.40 -15.88
N ALA A 236 -77.50 -40.67 -16.87
CA ALA A 236 -78.24 -40.21 -18.04
C ALA A 236 -78.76 -41.38 -18.89
N GLN A 237 -77.96 -42.44 -19.04
CA GLN A 237 -78.38 -43.66 -19.72
C GLN A 237 -79.52 -44.37 -18.97
N ASP A 238 -79.38 -44.53 -17.66
CA ASP A 238 -80.39 -45.20 -16.82
C ASP A 238 -81.70 -44.43 -16.76
N THR A 239 -81.65 -43.10 -16.63
CA THR A 239 -82.85 -42.25 -16.72
C THR A 239 -83.50 -42.32 -18.10
N GLY A 240 -82.72 -42.31 -19.19
CA GLY A 240 -83.25 -42.52 -20.54
C GLY A 240 -83.96 -43.88 -20.70
N ARG A 241 -83.40 -44.94 -20.12
CA ARG A 241 -84.03 -46.28 -20.09
C ARG A 241 -85.34 -46.27 -19.29
N LEU A 242 -85.35 -45.65 -18.11
CA LEU A 242 -86.56 -45.55 -17.28
C LEU A 242 -87.67 -44.78 -18.01
N THR A 243 -87.36 -43.66 -18.64
CA THR A 243 -88.31 -42.89 -19.46
C THR A 243 -88.89 -43.75 -20.58
N ALA A 244 -88.05 -44.49 -21.32
CA ALA A 244 -88.52 -45.38 -22.38
C ALA A 244 -89.47 -46.49 -21.87
N VAL A 245 -89.22 -47.02 -20.67
CA VAL A 245 -90.10 -48.00 -20.03
C VAL A 245 -91.44 -47.36 -19.66
N ILE A 246 -91.44 -46.16 -19.05
CA ILE A 246 -92.67 -45.44 -18.69
C ILE A 246 -93.51 -45.10 -19.92
N SER A 247 -92.90 -44.55 -20.98
CA SER A 247 -93.61 -44.22 -22.22
C SER A 247 -94.25 -45.43 -22.89
N ARG A 248 -93.67 -46.63 -22.73
CA ARG A 248 -94.28 -47.88 -23.21
C ARG A 248 -95.55 -48.24 -22.44
N PHE A 249 -95.56 -48.03 -21.12
CA PHE A 249 -96.76 -48.27 -20.30
C PHE A 249 -97.87 -47.25 -20.54
N GLU A 250 -97.54 -46.00 -20.90
CA GLU A 250 -98.55 -44.98 -21.26
C GLU A 250 -99.19 -45.19 -22.64
N LEU A 251 -98.53 -45.92 -23.56
CA LEU A 251 -99.09 -46.26 -24.87
C LEU A 251 -100.01 -47.49 -24.85
N ASP A 252 -99.91 -48.31 -23.80
CA ASP A 252 -100.73 -49.51 -23.58
C ASP A 252 -101.96 -49.23 -22.66
N ALA A 253 -102.23 -47.96 -22.32
CA ALA A 253 -103.38 -47.49 -21.53
C ALA A 253 -104.36 -46.67 -22.39
#